data_AF-J3JYD9-F1
#
_entry.id   AF-J3JYD9-F1
#
_cell.length_a   1.000
_cell.length_b   1.000
_cell.length_c   1.000
_cell.angle_alpha   90.00
_cell.angle_beta   90.00
_cell.angle_gamma   90.00
#
_symmetry.space_group_name_H-M   'P 1'
#
loop_
_entity.id
_entity.type
_entity.pdbx_description
1 polymer ?
#
loop_
_entity_poly.entity_id
_entity_poly.type
_entity_poly.pdbx_seq_one_letter_code
_entity_poly.pdbx_strand_id
1 'polypeptide(L)'
;MFTGLKDKLRTVKNTVGFFVLDDSPVKLQPPPVNTQAGAGILQHFQDQWQDIHELNEQNASNAQKVAVEIQQVAKRMASSQTNIDLVTHLLTTSKLTSNIEQCLTQVDQLYKTCEVVEQKLLDFEVLLEDIEFEGMIKRHKALLESYKIRKQDNLNKLKESLDKHYVQQVAKFENSKKHVLEEREKVFQDAFKGDLEVYKSLGTIPKVDLPKTQSGAILEEIQLDFDPNELEEFFNNTSASLPG
;
A
#
# COMPACT_ATOMS: atom_id res chain seq x y z
N MET A 1 -69.46 128.02 14.95
CA MET A 1 -69.54 126.67 14.35
C MET A 1 -69.09 126.55 12.88
N PHE A 2 -68.44 127.54 12.22
CA PHE A 2 -67.90 127.30 10.85
C PHE A 2 -66.59 128.04 10.51
N THR A 3 -65.96 128.75 11.45
CA THR A 3 -64.77 129.59 11.17
C THR A 3 -63.45 128.79 11.13
N GLY A 4 -63.23 127.86 12.06
CA GLY A 4 -62.01 127.04 12.10
C GLY A 4 -61.89 125.98 11.00
N LEU A 5 -63.02 125.53 10.42
CA LEU A 5 -63.01 124.61 9.28
C LEU A 5 -62.63 125.34 7.98
N LYS A 6 -63.07 126.59 7.85
CA LYS A 6 -62.80 127.44 6.68
C LYS A 6 -61.31 127.79 6.59
N ASP A 7 -60.66 128.06 7.73
CA ASP A 7 -59.22 128.31 7.78
C ASP A 7 -58.41 127.05 7.49
N LYS A 8 -58.80 125.88 8.02
CA LYS A 8 -58.16 124.59 7.69
C LYS A 8 -58.31 124.23 6.21
N LEU A 9 -59.47 124.47 5.59
CA LEU A 9 -59.68 124.28 4.16
C LEU A 9 -58.85 125.27 3.32
N ARG A 10 -58.67 126.52 3.79
CA ARG A 10 -57.81 127.51 3.14
C ARG A 10 -56.34 127.12 3.21
N THR A 11 -55.89 126.58 4.34
CA THR A 11 -54.53 126.04 4.48
C THR A 11 -54.32 124.87 3.53
N VAL A 12 -55.23 123.90 3.49
CA VAL A 12 -55.14 122.74 2.57
C VAL A 12 -55.17 123.19 1.09
N LYS A 13 -56.01 124.17 0.74
CA LYS A 13 -56.04 124.76 -0.61
C LYS A 13 -54.71 125.40 -1.02
N ASN A 14 -53.97 125.99 -0.08
CA ASN A 14 -52.68 126.60 -0.36
C ASN A 14 -51.51 125.60 -0.30
N THR A 15 -51.65 124.49 0.44
CA THR A 15 -50.60 123.46 0.56
C THR A 15 -50.58 122.51 -0.64
N VAL A 16 -51.73 122.29 -1.30
CA VAL A 16 -51.82 121.45 -2.49
C VAL A 16 -51.95 122.36 -3.71
N GLY A 17 -50.82 122.64 -4.38
CA GLY A 17 -50.71 123.50 -5.55
C GLY A 17 -51.36 122.95 -6.83
N PHE A 18 -52.55 122.35 -6.74
CA PHE A 18 -53.25 121.71 -7.84
C PHE A 18 -54.51 122.47 -8.31
N PHE A 19 -54.93 123.54 -7.61
CA PHE A 19 -56.14 124.30 -7.96
C PHE A 19 -55.92 125.82 -7.92
N VAL A 20 -55.22 126.33 -8.93
CA VAL A 20 -55.29 127.74 -9.35
C VAL A 20 -56.08 127.80 -10.64
N LEU A 21 -57.31 128.33 -10.58
CA LEU A 21 -58.07 128.80 -11.72
C LEU A 21 -57.81 130.31 -11.81
N ASP A 22 -56.87 130.70 -12.67
CA ASP A 22 -56.62 132.09 -13.04
C ASP A 22 -56.77 132.21 -14.56
N ASP A 23 -57.52 133.22 -14.99
CA ASP A 23 -58.15 133.35 -16.32
C ASP A 23 -57.25 134.14 -17.29
N SER A 24 -55.98 133.73 -17.40
CA SER A 24 -55.01 134.30 -18.32
C SER A 24 -54.02 133.23 -18.80
N PRO A 25 -53.63 133.20 -20.09
CA PRO A 25 -52.97 132.05 -20.70
C PRO A 25 -51.48 132.03 -20.32
N VAL A 26 -51.17 131.63 -19.10
CA VAL A 26 -49.82 131.19 -18.73
C VAL A 26 -49.69 129.77 -19.26
N LYS A 27 -48.91 129.59 -20.33
CA LYS A 27 -48.43 128.27 -20.77
C LYS A 27 -47.63 127.64 -19.62
N LEU A 28 -48.30 126.95 -18.71
CA LEU A 28 -47.64 125.98 -17.84
C LEU A 28 -47.11 124.88 -18.76
N GLN A 29 -45.80 124.85 -18.96
CA GLN A 29 -45.16 123.66 -19.51
C GLN A 29 -45.47 122.51 -18.55
N PRO A 30 -46.06 121.39 -19.01
CA PRO A 30 -46.30 120.25 -18.15
C PRO A 30 -44.95 119.80 -17.58
N PRO A 31 -44.87 119.43 -16.29
CA PRO A 31 -43.64 118.87 -15.73
C PRO A 31 -43.21 117.68 -16.62
N PRO A 32 -41.91 117.48 -16.87
CA PRO A 32 -41.44 116.42 -17.75
C PRO A 32 -41.94 115.09 -17.22
N VAL A 33 -42.98 114.54 -17.85
CA VAL A 33 -43.48 113.20 -17.56
C VAL A 33 -42.38 112.26 -18.02
N ASN A 34 -41.65 111.70 -17.06
CA ASN A 34 -40.60 110.74 -17.37
C ASN A 34 -41.27 109.48 -17.94
N THR A 35 -41.29 109.38 -19.26
CA THR A 35 -41.81 108.22 -20.01
C THR A 35 -41.00 106.94 -19.76
N GLN A 36 -39.84 107.05 -19.09
CA GLN A 36 -39.02 105.93 -18.65
C GLN A 36 -39.21 105.58 -17.15
N ALA A 37 -40.10 106.27 -16.43
CA ALA A 37 -40.44 105.91 -15.06
C ALA A 37 -41.06 104.50 -15.04
N GLY A 38 -40.41 103.56 -14.35
CA GLY A 38 -40.84 102.15 -14.27
C GLY A 38 -40.16 101.20 -15.26
N ALA A 39 -39.42 101.70 -16.27
CA ALA A 39 -38.70 100.84 -17.23
C ALA A 39 -37.61 99.99 -16.55
N GLY A 40 -36.87 100.55 -15.60
CA GLY A 40 -35.87 99.81 -14.83
C GLY A 40 -36.45 98.74 -13.91
N ILE A 41 -37.66 98.95 -13.39
CA ILE A 41 -38.36 97.94 -12.57
C ILE A 41 -38.81 96.78 -13.46
N LEU A 42 -39.37 97.10 -14.64
CA LEU A 42 -39.78 96.09 -15.61
C LEU A 42 -38.58 95.28 -16.10
N GLN A 43 -37.47 95.93 -16.42
CA GLN A 43 -36.23 95.25 -16.83
C GLN A 43 -35.70 94.32 -15.73
N HIS A 44 -35.67 94.78 -14.47
CA HIS A 44 -35.25 93.94 -13.35
C HIS A 44 -36.09 92.67 -13.19
N PHE A 45 -37.42 92.78 -13.29
CA PHE A 45 -38.30 91.60 -13.24
C PHE A 45 -38.19 90.73 -14.49
N GLN A 46 -37.92 91.31 -15.66
CA GLN A 46 -37.68 90.56 -16.89
C GLN A 46 -36.37 89.75 -16.81
N ASP A 47 -35.30 90.34 -16.30
CA ASP A 47 -34.01 89.68 -16.10
C ASP A 47 -34.15 88.54 -15.07
N GLN A 48 -34.83 88.79 -13.93
CA GLN A 48 -35.13 87.74 -12.95
C GLN A 48 -35.98 86.61 -13.53
N TRP A 49 -36.98 86.94 -14.36
CA TRP A 49 -37.81 85.94 -15.02
C TRP A 49 -36.99 85.09 -15.99
N GLN A 50 -36.08 85.71 -16.74
CA GLN A 50 -35.19 85.02 -17.65
C GLN A 50 -34.25 84.06 -16.89
N ASP A 51 -33.65 84.50 -15.79
CA ASP A 51 -32.79 83.67 -14.94
C ASP A 51 -33.55 82.47 -14.37
N ILE A 52 -34.77 82.70 -13.86
CA ILE A 52 -35.64 81.63 -13.35
C ILE A 52 -35.98 80.64 -14.47
N HIS A 53 -36.27 81.14 -15.67
CA HIS A 53 -36.63 80.27 -16.79
C HIS A 53 -35.46 79.40 -17.24
N GLU A 54 -34.26 79.98 -17.34
CA GLU A 54 -33.04 79.24 -17.69
C GLU A 54 -32.71 78.18 -16.63
N LEU A 55 -32.77 78.53 -15.34
CA LEU A 55 -32.57 77.58 -14.26
C LEU A 55 -33.60 76.45 -14.27
N ASN A 56 -34.87 76.76 -14.59
CA ASN A 56 -35.92 75.75 -14.68
C ASN A 56 -35.70 74.81 -15.88
N GLU A 57 -35.24 75.32 -17.01
CA GLU A 57 -34.92 74.50 -18.19
C GLU A 57 -33.70 73.61 -17.94
N GLN A 58 -32.65 74.13 -17.31
CA GLN A 58 -31.49 73.35 -16.90
C GLN A 58 -31.87 72.27 -15.87
N ASN A 59 -32.72 72.60 -14.90
CA ASN A 59 -33.21 71.63 -13.92
C ASN A 59 -34.06 70.53 -14.58
N ALA A 60 -34.95 70.88 -15.51
CA ALA A 60 -35.74 69.92 -16.27
C ALA A 60 -34.85 68.98 -17.10
N SER A 61 -33.82 69.53 -17.77
CA SER A 61 -32.83 68.74 -18.52
C SER A 61 -32.04 67.80 -17.62
N ASN A 62 -31.58 68.27 -16.46
CA ASN A 62 -30.85 67.46 -15.50
C ASN A 62 -31.73 66.36 -14.88
N ALA A 63 -32.99 66.68 -14.54
CA ALA A 63 -33.95 65.70 -14.05
C ALA A 63 -34.21 64.60 -15.09
N GLN A 64 -34.31 64.94 -16.37
CA GLN A 64 -34.46 63.97 -17.45
C GLN A 64 -33.23 63.05 -17.58
N LYS A 65 -32.00 63.58 -17.48
CA LYS A 65 -30.78 62.77 -17.51
C LYS A 65 -30.74 61.77 -16.36
N VAL A 66 -31.04 62.23 -15.14
CA VAL A 66 -31.10 61.38 -13.94
C VAL A 66 -32.17 60.30 -14.10
N ALA A 67 -33.35 60.62 -14.64
CA ALA A 67 -34.41 59.64 -14.89
C ALA A 67 -33.96 58.52 -15.85
N VAL A 68 -33.21 58.86 -16.90
CA VAL A 68 -32.63 57.87 -17.83
C VAL A 68 -31.63 56.97 -17.12
N GLU A 69 -30.74 57.53 -16.30
CA GLU A 69 -29.77 56.74 -15.52
C GLU A 69 -30.46 55.79 -14.53
N ILE A 70 -31.49 56.27 -13.81
CA ILE A 70 -32.29 55.45 -12.89
C ILE A 70 -32.94 54.28 -13.66
N GLN A 71 -33.51 54.54 -14.84
CA GLN A 71 -34.12 53.50 -15.66
C GLN A 71 -33.09 52.45 -16.12
N GLN A 72 -31.88 52.88 -16.49
CA GLN A 72 -30.79 51.98 -16.86
C GLN A 72 -30.35 51.11 -15.67
N VAL A 73 -30.18 51.71 -14.49
CA VAL A 73 -29.84 50.97 -13.26
C VAL A 73 -30.95 49.98 -12.90
N ALA A 74 -32.22 50.39 -12.96
CA ALA A 74 -33.34 49.50 -12.69
C ALA A 74 -33.36 48.30 -13.65
N LYS A 75 -33.09 48.52 -14.94
CA LYS A 75 -32.98 47.44 -15.93
C LYS A 75 -31.83 46.49 -15.61
N ARG A 76 -30.65 47.02 -15.25
CA ARG A 76 -29.49 46.19 -14.85
C ARG A 76 -29.80 45.38 -13.59
N MET A 77 -30.44 46.00 -12.60
CA MET A 77 -30.82 45.33 -11.36
C MET A 77 -31.81 44.20 -11.61
N ALA A 78 -32.82 44.41 -12.47
CA ALA A 78 -33.75 43.36 -12.88
C ALA A 78 -33.03 42.19 -13.56
N SER A 79 -32.10 42.45 -14.48
CA SER A 79 -31.31 41.39 -15.12
C SER A 79 -30.38 40.66 -14.15
N SER A 80 -29.81 41.37 -13.17
CA SER A 80 -29.00 40.76 -12.12
C SER A 80 -29.84 39.86 -11.24
N GLN A 81 -31.07 40.28 -10.90
CA GLN A 81 -31.99 39.48 -10.10
C GLN A 81 -32.33 38.16 -10.81
N THR A 82 -32.67 38.20 -12.11
CA THR A 82 -32.96 36.98 -12.87
C THR A 82 -31.77 36.02 -12.92
N ASN A 83 -30.55 36.55 -13.00
CA ASN A 83 -29.34 35.73 -12.99
C ASN A 83 -29.11 35.09 -11.61
N ILE A 84 -29.32 35.84 -10.54
CA ILE A 84 -29.22 35.33 -9.16
C ILE A 84 -30.28 34.24 -8.93
N ASP A 85 -31.51 34.45 -9.39
CA ASP A 85 -32.59 33.46 -9.27
C ASP A 85 -32.25 32.18 -10.02
N LEU A 86 -31.69 32.27 -11.23
CA LEU A 86 -31.23 31.12 -12.00
C LEU A 86 -30.10 30.37 -11.27
N VAL A 87 -29.09 31.07 -10.77
CA VAL A 87 -27.98 30.46 -10.02
C VAL A 87 -28.50 29.80 -8.75
N THR A 88 -29.40 30.46 -8.02
CA THR A 88 -30.00 29.92 -6.79
C THR A 88 -30.83 28.68 -7.10
N HIS A 89 -31.64 28.71 -8.17
CA HIS A 89 -32.41 27.55 -8.61
C HIS A 89 -31.48 26.41 -9.04
N LEU A 90 -30.40 26.67 -9.76
CA LEU A 90 -29.41 25.65 -10.10
C LEU A 90 -28.77 25.06 -8.83
N LEU A 91 -28.33 25.88 -7.88
CA LEU A 91 -27.73 25.39 -6.63
C LEU A 91 -28.71 24.60 -5.75
N THR A 92 -29.99 24.96 -5.77
CA THR A 92 -31.03 24.31 -4.93
C THR A 92 -31.58 23.04 -5.59
N THR A 93 -31.86 23.10 -6.90
CA THR A 93 -32.49 22.01 -7.66
C THR A 93 -31.46 21.02 -8.17
N SER A 94 -30.30 21.49 -8.64
CA SER A 94 -29.21 20.58 -8.95
C SER A 94 -28.61 20.13 -7.62
N LYS A 95 -28.80 18.84 -7.31
CA LYS A 95 -28.15 18.16 -6.18
C LYS A 95 -26.63 18.06 -6.37
N LEU A 96 -26.01 19.03 -7.04
CA LEU A 96 -24.63 19.03 -7.49
C LEU A 96 -23.68 18.90 -6.30
N THR A 97 -23.94 19.63 -5.21
CA THR A 97 -23.15 19.50 -3.97
C THR A 97 -23.22 18.08 -3.41
N SER A 98 -24.43 17.51 -3.31
CA SER A 98 -24.61 16.14 -2.83
C SER A 98 -23.99 15.09 -3.76
N ASN A 99 -24.06 15.29 -5.07
CA ASN A 99 -23.42 14.41 -6.05
C ASN A 99 -21.89 14.50 -5.95
N ILE A 100 -21.33 15.70 -5.74
CA ILE A 100 -19.89 15.89 -5.52
C ILE A 100 -19.46 15.19 -4.22
N GLU A 101 -20.20 15.38 -3.12
CA GLU A 101 -19.93 14.68 -1.86
C GLU A 101 -20.00 13.16 -2.01
N GLN A 102 -20.98 12.66 -2.77
CA GLN A 102 -21.09 11.24 -3.08
C GLN A 102 -19.90 10.74 -3.91
N CYS A 103 -19.49 11.47 -4.95
CA CYS A 103 -18.30 11.14 -5.73
C CYS A 103 -17.03 11.14 -4.87
N LEU A 104 -16.87 12.13 -3.98
CA LEU A 104 -15.74 12.18 -3.04
C LEU A 104 -15.75 10.97 -2.09
N THR A 105 -16.93 10.60 -1.59
CA THR A 105 -17.09 9.41 -0.74
C THR A 105 -16.75 8.12 -1.49
N GLN A 106 -17.18 7.99 -2.75
CA GLN A 106 -16.85 6.85 -3.60
C GLN A 106 -15.35 6.76 -3.88
N VAL A 107 -14.70 7.91 -4.10
CA VAL A 107 -13.24 7.98 -4.30
C VAL A 107 -12.51 7.56 -3.01
N ASP A 108 -12.93 8.04 -1.85
CA ASP A 108 -12.37 7.62 -0.56
C ASP A 108 -12.55 6.11 -0.30
N GLN A 109 -13.72 5.57 -0.63
CA GLN A 109 -13.97 4.13 -0.57
C GLN A 109 -13.04 3.36 -1.51
N LEU A 110 -12.83 3.84 -2.74
CA LEU A 110 -11.91 3.22 -3.69
C LEU A 110 -10.48 3.19 -3.13
N TYR A 111 -9.99 4.30 -2.57
CA TYR A 111 -8.67 4.34 -1.93
C TYR A 111 -8.53 3.29 -0.82
N LYS A 112 -9.54 3.19 0.07
CA LYS A 112 -9.56 2.16 1.12
C LYS A 112 -9.57 0.75 0.55
N THR A 113 -10.34 0.49 -0.51
CA THR A 113 -10.34 -0.84 -1.14
C THR A 113 -9.01 -1.16 -1.81
N CYS A 114 -8.35 -0.17 -2.43
CA CYS A 114 -7.02 -0.35 -2.99
C CYS A 114 -6.00 -0.69 -1.90
N GLU A 115 -6.01 0.02 -0.77
CA GLU A 115 -5.13 -0.28 0.37
C GLU A 115 -5.35 -1.70 0.91
N VAL A 116 -6.60 -2.15 1.03
CA VAL A 116 -6.91 -3.54 1.43
C VAL A 116 -6.39 -4.54 0.40
N VAL A 117 -6.55 -4.27 -0.89
CA VAL A 117 -6.05 -5.14 -1.97
C VAL A 117 -4.53 -5.19 -1.96
N GLU A 118 -3.84 -4.06 -1.77
CA GLU A 118 -2.38 -4.00 -1.64
C GLU A 118 -1.91 -4.83 -0.45
N GLN A 119 -2.55 -4.68 0.71
CA GLN A 119 -2.24 -5.51 1.87
C GLN A 119 -2.45 -7.00 1.59
N LYS A 120 -3.52 -7.37 0.89
CA LYS A 120 -3.78 -8.76 0.52
C LYS A 120 -2.80 -9.31 -0.52
N LEU A 121 -2.27 -8.47 -1.40
CA LEU A 121 -1.20 -8.87 -2.30
C LEU A 121 0.11 -9.12 -1.55
N LEU A 122 0.45 -8.30 -0.55
CA LEU A 122 1.59 -8.56 0.33
C LEU A 122 1.42 -9.87 1.12
N ASP A 123 0.24 -10.09 1.71
CA ASP A 123 -0.07 -11.35 2.41
C ASP A 123 0.07 -12.56 1.46
N PHE A 124 -0.31 -12.39 0.19
CA PHE A 124 -0.22 -13.44 -0.83
C PHE A 124 1.23 -13.72 -1.26
N GLU A 125 2.08 -12.71 -1.34
CA GLU A 125 3.52 -12.87 -1.63
C GLU A 125 4.19 -13.71 -0.54
N VAL A 126 3.93 -13.41 0.74
CA VAL A 126 4.43 -14.20 1.88
C VAL A 126 3.97 -15.66 1.78
N LEU A 127 2.70 -15.89 1.42
CA LEU A 127 2.18 -17.24 1.25
C LEU A 127 2.87 -18.01 0.11
N LEU A 128 3.23 -17.33 -0.98
CA LEU A 128 3.97 -17.95 -2.08
C LEU A 128 5.38 -18.35 -1.64
N GLU A 129 6.08 -17.49 -0.89
CA GLU A 129 7.39 -17.81 -0.32
C GLU A 129 7.33 -19.03 0.60
N ASP A 130 6.30 -19.11 1.47
CA ASP A 130 6.09 -20.26 2.35
C ASP A 130 5.89 -21.55 1.55
N ILE A 131 5.09 -21.52 0.49
CA ILE A 131 4.86 -22.67 -0.39
C ILE A 131 6.16 -23.11 -1.07
N GLU A 132 6.97 -22.17 -1.56
CA GLU A 132 8.25 -22.47 -2.18
C GLU A 132 9.21 -23.13 -1.16
N PHE A 133 9.29 -22.57 0.05
CA PHE A 133 10.13 -23.07 1.13
C PHE A 133 9.70 -24.49 1.55
N GLU A 134 8.41 -24.73 1.73
CA GLU A 134 7.89 -26.07 1.97
C GLU A 134 8.24 -27.04 0.84
N GLY A 135 8.13 -26.59 -0.41
CA GLY A 135 8.52 -27.37 -1.59
C GLY A 135 10.00 -27.74 -1.58
N MET A 136 10.87 -26.80 -1.18
CA MET A 136 12.29 -27.03 -0.99
C MET A 136 12.55 -28.08 0.09
N ILE A 137 11.92 -27.96 1.26
CA ILE A 137 12.06 -28.94 2.35
C ILE A 137 11.62 -30.34 1.91
N LYS A 138 10.45 -30.44 1.27
CA LYS A 138 9.91 -31.71 0.78
C LYS A 138 10.87 -32.37 -0.22
N ARG A 139 11.44 -31.60 -1.14
CA ARG A 139 12.44 -32.10 -2.11
C ARG A 139 13.73 -32.57 -1.42
N HIS A 140 14.27 -31.82 -0.47
CA HIS A 140 15.46 -32.23 0.27
C HIS A 140 15.22 -33.50 1.09
N LYS A 141 14.06 -33.61 1.74
CA LYS A 141 13.67 -34.80 2.50
C LYS A 141 13.58 -36.03 1.60
N ALA A 142 12.94 -35.90 0.44
CA ALA A 142 12.86 -36.99 -0.54
C ALA A 142 14.24 -37.40 -1.07
N LEU A 143 15.14 -36.44 -1.30
CA LEU A 143 16.51 -36.72 -1.71
C LEU A 143 17.27 -37.51 -0.63
N LEU A 144 17.16 -37.09 0.63
CA LEU A 144 17.82 -37.76 1.76
C LEU A 144 17.28 -39.17 1.99
N GLU A 145 15.98 -39.38 1.86
CA GLU A 145 15.34 -40.70 1.91
C GLU A 145 15.88 -41.60 0.78
N SER A 146 15.94 -41.09 -0.45
CA SER A 146 16.47 -41.84 -1.59
C SER A 146 17.95 -42.20 -1.40
N TYR A 147 18.74 -41.29 -0.81
CA TYR A 147 20.14 -41.53 -0.50
C TYR A 147 20.29 -42.62 0.57
N LYS A 148 19.48 -42.57 1.63
CA LYS A 148 19.45 -43.59 2.69
C LYS A 148 19.15 -44.97 2.11
N ILE A 149 18.13 -45.07 1.24
CA ILE A 149 17.77 -46.33 0.56
C ILE A 149 18.94 -46.85 -0.28
N ARG A 150 19.56 -45.99 -1.12
CA ARG A 150 20.72 -46.37 -1.94
C ARG A 150 21.90 -46.83 -1.10
N LYS A 151 22.16 -46.17 0.04
CA LYS A 151 23.25 -46.54 0.94
C LYS A 151 22.98 -47.89 1.60
N GLN A 152 21.74 -48.15 2.00
CA GLN A 152 21.33 -49.44 2.55
C GLN A 152 21.45 -50.57 1.53
N ASP A 153 21.02 -50.34 0.29
CA ASP A 153 21.16 -51.31 -0.80
C ASP A 153 22.64 -51.62 -1.08
N ASN A 154 23.51 -50.60 -1.14
CA ASN A 154 24.94 -50.80 -1.30
C ASN A 154 25.56 -51.59 -0.13
N LEU A 155 25.11 -51.35 1.10
CA LEU A 155 25.56 -52.08 2.28
C LEU A 155 25.12 -53.55 2.21
N ASN A 156 23.87 -53.81 1.82
CA ASN A 156 23.36 -55.16 1.64
C ASN A 156 24.14 -55.91 0.55
N LYS A 157 24.39 -55.27 -0.60
CA LYS A 157 25.23 -55.84 -1.68
C LYS A 157 26.65 -56.16 -1.22
N LEU A 158 27.25 -55.28 -0.40
CA LEU A 158 28.57 -55.51 0.15
C LEU A 158 28.57 -56.71 1.11
N LYS A 159 27.56 -56.81 1.98
CA LYS A 159 27.38 -57.98 2.87
C LYS A 159 27.21 -59.27 2.08
N GLU A 160 26.33 -59.28 1.08
CA GLU A 160 26.14 -60.46 0.22
C GLU A 160 27.43 -60.85 -0.52
N SER A 161 28.20 -59.87 -0.99
CA SER A 161 29.50 -60.13 -1.63
C SER A 161 30.52 -60.70 -0.64
N LEU A 162 30.54 -60.19 0.60
CA LEU A 162 31.43 -60.66 1.66
C LEU A 162 31.07 -62.09 2.09
N ASP A 163 29.78 -62.38 2.26
CA ASP A 163 29.28 -63.71 2.61
C ASP A 163 29.60 -64.72 1.50
N LYS A 164 29.38 -64.36 0.23
CA LYS A 164 29.78 -65.18 -0.92
C LYS A 164 31.28 -65.45 -0.92
N HIS A 165 32.10 -64.43 -0.69
CA HIS A 165 33.55 -64.58 -0.62
C HIS A 165 33.96 -65.48 0.55
N TYR A 166 33.35 -65.31 1.73
CA TYR A 166 33.60 -66.15 2.91
C TYR A 166 33.24 -67.61 2.64
N VAL A 167 32.05 -67.90 2.13
CA VAL A 167 31.61 -69.27 1.79
C VAL A 167 32.54 -69.90 0.75
N GLN A 168 32.95 -69.15 -0.28
CA GLN A 168 33.91 -69.64 -1.27
C GLN A 168 35.28 -69.93 -0.64
N GLN A 169 35.76 -69.08 0.27
CA GLN A 169 37.04 -69.26 0.94
C GLN A 169 37.03 -70.48 1.88
N VAL A 170 35.95 -70.67 2.63
CA VAL A 170 35.74 -71.84 3.48
C VAL A 170 35.70 -73.10 2.63
N ALA A 171 34.91 -73.13 1.54
CA ALA A 171 34.85 -74.28 0.64
C ALA A 171 36.21 -74.60 -0.01
N LYS A 172 37.00 -73.59 -0.39
CA LYS A 172 38.37 -73.78 -0.89
C LYS A 172 39.27 -74.40 0.18
N PHE A 173 39.20 -73.90 1.41
CA PHE A 173 39.97 -74.41 2.54
C PHE A 173 39.59 -75.85 2.89
N GLU A 174 38.30 -76.16 2.96
CA GLU A 174 37.78 -77.52 3.19
C GLU A 174 38.19 -78.49 2.08
N ASN A 175 38.07 -78.10 0.81
CA ASN A 175 38.50 -78.92 -0.31
C ASN A 175 40.00 -79.17 -0.29
N SER A 176 40.82 -78.15 0.00
CA SER A 176 42.27 -78.31 0.14
C SER A 176 42.62 -79.27 1.28
N LYS A 177 41.97 -79.10 2.45
CA LYS A 177 42.15 -80.01 3.60
C LYS A 177 41.72 -81.43 3.27
N LYS A 178 40.59 -81.62 2.59
CA LYS A 178 40.09 -82.92 2.14
C LYS A 178 41.09 -83.59 1.18
N HIS A 179 41.60 -82.86 0.20
CA HIS A 179 42.58 -83.40 -0.74
C HIS A 179 43.87 -83.87 -0.05
N VAL A 180 44.39 -83.07 0.89
CA VAL A 180 45.55 -83.46 1.71
C VAL A 180 45.28 -84.72 2.53
N LEU A 181 44.06 -84.87 3.07
CA LEU A 181 43.67 -86.06 3.82
C LEU A 181 43.55 -87.30 2.92
N GLU A 182 42.97 -87.16 1.72
CA GLU A 182 42.86 -88.24 0.73
C GLU A 182 44.25 -88.71 0.23
N GLU A 183 45.17 -87.77 -0.03
CA GLU A 183 46.55 -88.10 -0.38
C GLU A 183 47.25 -88.87 0.76
N ARG A 184 47.08 -88.42 2.01
CA ARG A 184 47.60 -89.12 3.18
C ARG A 184 47.00 -90.52 3.29
N GLU A 185 45.68 -90.65 3.17
CA GLU A 185 45.01 -91.96 3.22
C GLU A 185 45.54 -92.90 2.13
N LYS A 186 45.71 -92.41 0.90
CA LYS A 186 46.27 -93.20 -0.20
C LYS A 186 47.70 -93.64 0.09
N VAL A 187 48.57 -92.75 0.58
CA VAL A 187 49.93 -93.08 0.98
C VAL A 187 49.95 -94.14 2.09
N PHE A 188 49.09 -93.99 3.11
CA PHE A 188 48.96 -95.00 4.18
C PHE A 188 48.42 -96.33 3.65
N GLN A 189 47.47 -96.31 2.72
CA GLN A 189 46.91 -97.52 2.13
C GLN A 189 47.92 -98.25 1.24
N ASP A 190 48.72 -97.53 0.46
CA ASP A 190 49.78 -98.09 -0.38
C ASP A 190 50.92 -98.66 0.50
N ALA A 191 51.31 -97.96 1.57
CA ALA A 191 52.24 -98.48 2.57
C ALA A 191 51.69 -99.76 3.23
N PHE A 192 50.42 -99.77 3.64
CA PHE A 192 49.77 -100.92 4.24
C PHE A 192 49.67 -102.13 3.30
N LYS A 193 49.40 -101.90 2.00
CA LYS A 193 49.43 -102.97 0.99
C LYS A 193 50.84 -103.55 0.84
N GLY A 194 51.85 -102.69 0.82
CA GLY A 194 53.26 -103.10 0.85
C GLY A 194 53.56 -103.96 2.08
N ASP A 195 53.15 -103.53 3.26
CA ASP A 195 53.31 -104.29 4.51
C ASP A 195 52.59 -105.65 4.46
N LEU A 196 51.39 -105.71 3.85
CA LEU A 196 50.65 -106.95 3.64
C LEU A 196 51.35 -107.91 2.66
N GLU A 197 51.97 -107.41 1.61
CA GLU A 197 52.75 -108.23 0.66
C GLU A 197 54.04 -108.77 1.30
N VAL A 198 54.71 -107.94 2.10
CA VAL A 198 55.84 -108.36 2.94
C VAL A 198 55.40 -109.43 3.95
N TYR A 199 54.25 -109.26 4.60
CA TYR A 199 53.72 -110.27 5.52
C TYR A 199 53.39 -111.59 4.82
N LYS A 200 52.78 -111.55 3.62
CA LYS A 200 52.47 -112.76 2.84
C LYS A 200 53.72 -113.51 2.36
N SER A 201 54.82 -112.81 2.11
CA SER A 201 56.07 -113.41 1.62
C SER A 201 56.99 -113.91 2.74
N LEU A 202 57.01 -113.25 3.90
CA LEU A 202 57.94 -113.54 5.00
C LEU A 202 57.27 -114.05 6.29
N GLY A 203 55.93 -114.08 6.37
CA GLY A 203 55.18 -114.61 7.53
C GLY A 203 55.27 -113.77 8.82
N THR A 204 55.92 -112.60 8.77
CA THR A 204 56.12 -111.72 9.93
C THR A 204 55.96 -110.25 9.53
N ILE A 205 55.22 -109.47 10.31
CA ILE A 205 54.99 -108.04 10.04
C ILE A 205 56.22 -107.24 10.52
N PRO A 206 56.81 -106.35 9.70
CA PRO A 206 57.88 -105.46 10.16
C PRO A 206 57.39 -104.56 11.30
N LYS A 207 58.13 -104.50 12.41
CA LYS A 207 57.86 -103.53 13.47
C LYS A 207 58.21 -102.15 12.93
N VAL A 208 57.21 -101.27 12.84
CA VAL A 208 57.42 -99.87 12.52
C VAL A 208 58.14 -99.22 13.70
N ASP A 209 59.40 -98.83 13.51
CA ASP A 209 60.09 -97.96 14.45
C ASP A 209 59.53 -96.54 14.30
N LEU A 210 58.61 -96.17 15.19
CA LEU A 210 58.18 -94.77 15.29
C LEU A 210 59.38 -93.90 15.67
N PRO A 211 59.65 -92.79 14.98
CA PRO A 211 60.60 -91.81 15.47
C PRO A 211 60.09 -91.28 16.83
N LYS A 212 60.92 -91.46 17.87
CA LYS A 212 60.70 -91.00 19.25
C LYS A 212 60.71 -89.47 19.32
N THR A 213 59.77 -88.77 18.69
CA THR A 213 59.66 -87.30 18.84
C THR A 213 58.26 -86.79 18.53
N GLN A 214 57.22 -87.41 19.07
CA GLN A 214 56.03 -86.69 19.53
C GLN A 214 55.57 -87.41 20.79
N SER A 215 55.90 -86.82 21.94
CA SER A 215 55.29 -87.20 23.21
C SER A 215 53.78 -87.22 22.98
N GLY A 216 53.12 -88.27 23.44
CA GLY A 216 51.68 -88.31 23.45
C GLY A 216 51.18 -87.03 24.08
N ALA A 217 50.46 -86.21 23.31
CA ALA A 217 49.43 -85.37 23.89
C ALA A 217 48.33 -86.34 24.35
N ILE A 218 48.58 -86.99 25.50
CA ILE A 218 47.55 -87.65 26.27
C ILE A 218 46.62 -86.50 26.67
N LEU A 219 45.32 -86.59 26.36
CA LEU A 219 44.35 -85.53 26.66
C LEU A 219 44.35 -85.13 28.16
N GLU A 220 44.85 -86.00 29.02
CA GLU A 220 44.98 -85.80 30.47
C GLU A 220 46.06 -84.78 30.87
N GLU A 221 47.01 -84.43 29.99
CA GLU A 221 48.10 -83.46 30.29
C GLU A 221 47.90 -82.06 29.66
N ILE A 222 46.77 -81.80 29.01
CA ILE A 222 46.40 -80.42 28.67
C ILE A 222 45.82 -79.77 29.93
N GLN A 223 46.70 -79.16 30.74
CA GLN A 223 46.27 -78.12 31.68
C GLN A 223 45.79 -76.93 30.84
N LEU A 224 44.47 -76.81 30.71
CA LEU A 224 43.87 -75.54 30.35
C LEU A 224 44.10 -74.61 31.54
N ASP A 225 44.99 -73.64 31.38
CA ASP A 225 45.09 -72.48 32.26
C ASP A 225 43.77 -71.71 32.14
N PHE A 226 42.79 -72.13 32.93
CA PHE A 226 41.49 -71.48 33.00
C PHE A 226 41.65 -70.23 33.86
N ASP A 227 41.92 -69.09 33.23
CA ASP A 227 41.90 -67.79 33.89
C ASP A 227 40.44 -67.28 33.94
N PRO A 228 39.78 -67.27 35.11
CA PRO A 228 38.37 -66.87 35.22
C PRO A 228 38.12 -65.42 34.78
N ASN A 229 39.15 -64.58 34.76
CA ASN A 229 39.04 -63.18 34.33
C ASN A 229 38.95 -63.01 32.80
N GLU A 230 39.49 -63.95 32.03
CA GLU A 230 39.48 -63.88 30.56
C GLU A 230 38.06 -64.10 30.02
N LEU A 231 37.28 -64.95 30.69
CA LEU A 231 35.88 -65.20 30.37
C LEU A 231 35.00 -63.99 30.69
N GLU A 232 35.24 -63.30 31.81
CA GLU A 232 34.55 -62.06 32.17
C GLU A 232 34.88 -60.91 31.20
N GLU A 233 36.14 -60.80 30.76
CA GLU A 233 36.56 -59.82 29.76
C GLU A 233 35.89 -60.09 28.39
N PHE A 234 35.72 -61.35 28.01
CA PHE A 234 34.99 -61.75 26.80
C PHE A 234 33.50 -61.33 26.85
N PHE A 235 32.81 -61.52 27.99
CA PHE A 235 31.42 -61.08 28.15
C PHE A 235 31.28 -59.55 28.22
N ASN A 236 32.24 -58.86 28.82
CA ASN A 236 32.24 -57.40 28.90
C ASN A 236 32.54 -56.73 27.55
N ASN A 237 33.44 -57.28 26.74
CA ASN A 237 33.69 -56.75 25.38
C ASN A 237 32.52 -57.03 24.41
N THR A 238 31.74 -58.09 24.63
CA THR A 238 30.56 -58.39 23.81
C THR A 238 29.38 -57.45 24.10
N SER A 239 29.26 -56.96 25.33
CA SER A 239 28.20 -56.00 25.71
C SER A 239 28.52 -54.54 25.32
N ALA A 240 29.79 -54.22 25.04
CA ALA A 240 30.22 -52.89 24.60
C ALA A 240 30.03 -52.63 23.08
N SER A 241 29.65 -53.64 22.27
CA SER A 241 29.49 -53.50 20.81
C SER A 241 28.04 -53.46 20.31
N LEU A 242 27.05 -53.31 21.19
CA LEU A 242 25.65 -53.09 20.79
C LEU A 242 25.33 -51.60 20.89
N PRO A 243 25.31 -50.86 19.76
CA PRO A 243 24.78 -49.51 19.74
C PRO A 243 23.26 -49.59 19.85
N GLY A 244 22.71 -49.03 20.94
CA GLY A 244 21.37 -48.47 20.94
C GLY A 244 21.34 -47.19 20.12
#